data_AF-A0A351A272-F1
#
_entry.id   AF-A0A351A272-F1
#
_cell.length_a   1.000
_cell.length_b   1.000
_cell.length_c   1.000
_cell.angle_alpha   90.00
_cell.angle_beta   90.00
_cell.angle_gamma   90.00
#
_symmetry.space_group_name_H-M   'P 1'
#
loop_
_entity.id
_entity.type
_entity.pdbx_description
1 polymer ?
#
loop_
_entity_poly.entity_id
_entity_poly.type
_entity_poly.pdbx_seq_one_letter_code
_entity_poly.pdbx_strand_id
1 'polypeptide(L)'
;LANDNADVVRALIVGNEVLLRRERTPAEMQALIRDAKARTQVPVTYADVWEFWTRHDELAAEVDFVTVHILPFWEDEPVDIDHALTHVADIRRQVGIHFGTKPVLIGETGWPSAGRQREQSRPSLVNQARYIREFVHQAHQEGWDYNIIEAIDQPWKRRLEGTVGGHWGLLEAGSLHPKFALAGAVVERESLFGPIGGALLGGLIACLLAATGRRTRCLRVSALTACGAVGGVI
;
A
#
# COMPACT_ATOMS: atom_id res chain seq x y z
N LEU A 1 11.84 21.74 18.48
CA LEU A 1 12.10 20.50 17.74
C LEU A 1 12.51 20.77 16.29
N ALA A 2 11.60 21.19 15.38
CA ALA A 2 11.97 21.41 13.98
C ALA A 2 13.12 22.43 13.80
N ASN A 3 13.03 23.59 14.45
CA ASN A 3 14.08 24.61 14.39
C ASN A 3 15.40 24.14 15.01
N ASP A 4 15.33 23.38 16.10
CA ASP A 4 16.51 22.89 16.81
C ASP A 4 17.26 21.78 16.04
N ASN A 5 16.66 21.25 14.97
CA ASN A 5 17.16 20.14 14.17
C ASN A 5 17.03 20.45 12.67
N ALA A 6 17.21 21.71 12.27
CA ALA A 6 17.03 22.16 10.89
C ALA A 6 18.07 21.58 9.91
N ASP A 7 19.10 20.91 10.42
CA ASP A 7 20.09 20.15 9.64
C ASP A 7 19.56 18.79 9.15
N VAL A 8 18.56 18.22 9.83
CA VAL A 8 17.95 16.93 9.47
C VAL A 8 16.46 17.02 9.13
N VAL A 9 15.75 18.00 9.69
CA VAL A 9 14.32 18.23 9.40
C VAL A 9 14.19 19.02 8.11
N ARG A 10 13.74 18.37 7.03
CA ARG A 10 13.55 19.01 5.71
C ARG A 10 12.29 19.86 5.61
N ALA A 11 11.22 19.50 6.32
CA ALA A 11 9.94 20.20 6.28
C ALA A 11 9.06 19.86 7.49
N LEU A 12 8.05 20.71 7.72
CA LEU A 12 6.97 20.50 8.67
C LEU A 12 5.66 20.27 7.93
N ILE A 13 5.02 19.12 8.14
CA ILE A 13 3.69 18.80 7.62
C ILE A 13 2.65 19.12 8.69
N VAL A 14 1.76 20.08 8.42
CA VAL A 14 0.73 20.54 9.36
C VAL A 14 -0.57 19.80 9.09
N GLY A 15 -0.69 18.59 9.66
CA GLY A 15 -1.88 17.74 9.52
C GLY A 15 -1.78 16.70 8.39
N ASN A 16 -2.52 15.61 8.55
CA ASN A 16 -2.58 14.48 7.64
C ASN A 16 -4.06 14.16 7.35
N GLU A 17 -4.49 14.34 6.10
CA GLU A 17 -5.84 14.03 5.64
C GLU A 17 -6.94 14.64 6.52
N VAL A 18 -6.71 15.85 7.02
CA VAL A 18 -7.60 16.53 7.96
C VAL A 18 -8.91 16.92 7.28
N LEU A 19 -8.84 17.40 6.03
CA LEU A 19 -10.00 17.78 5.23
C LEU A 19 -10.73 16.54 4.71
N LEU A 20 -10.01 15.52 4.24
CA LEU A 20 -10.60 14.22 3.89
C LEU A 20 -11.42 13.63 5.05
N ARG A 21 -10.83 13.61 6.25
CA ARG A 21 -11.48 13.11 7.48
C ARG A 21 -12.48 14.10 8.08
N ARG A 22 -12.62 15.30 7.49
CA ARG A 22 -13.53 16.37 7.91
C ARG A 22 -13.37 16.78 9.38
N GLU A 23 -12.13 16.71 9.88
CA GLU A 23 -11.81 17.03 11.27
C GLU A 23 -11.75 18.54 11.49
N ARG A 24 -11.46 19.31 10.44
CA ARG A 24 -11.37 20.78 10.44
C ARG A 24 -11.89 21.36 9.13
N THR A 25 -12.23 22.64 9.19
CA THR A 25 -12.54 23.44 8.00
C THR A 25 -11.27 23.94 7.29
N PRO A 26 -11.34 24.29 5.99
CA PRO A 26 -10.22 24.92 5.28
C PRO A 26 -9.68 26.18 5.98
N ALA A 27 -10.56 27.02 6.52
CA ALA A 27 -10.16 28.26 7.22
C ALA A 27 -9.37 27.98 8.51
N GLU A 28 -9.76 26.96 9.28
CA GLU A 28 -8.98 26.52 10.45
C GLU A 28 -7.61 25.98 10.04
N MET A 29 -7.54 25.22 8.94
CA MET A 29 -6.27 24.72 8.42
C MET A 29 -5.36 25.85 7.96
N GLN A 30 -5.87 26.86 7.25
CA GLN A 30 -5.10 28.05 6.89
C GLN A 30 -4.53 28.75 8.12
N ALA A 31 -5.32 28.92 9.18
CA ALA A 31 -4.86 29.52 10.43
C ALA A 31 -3.71 28.70 11.05
N LEU A 32 -3.84 27.37 11.13
CA LEU A 32 -2.81 26.48 11.66
C LEU A 32 -1.52 26.50 10.83
N ILE A 33 -1.62 26.53 9.50
CA ILE A 33 -0.47 26.57 8.60
C ILE A 33 0.29 27.91 8.76
N ARG A 34 -0.43 29.05 8.76
CA ARG A 34 0.18 30.37 8.99
C ARG A 34 0.88 30.44 10.34
N ASP A 35 0.23 29.91 11.36
CA ASP A 35 0.73 29.87 12.73
C ASP A 35 1.99 28.99 12.86
N ALA A 36 2.04 27.86 12.15
CA ALA A 36 3.24 27.04 12.04
C ALA A 36 4.37 27.79 11.30
N LYS A 37 4.08 28.38 10.14
CA LYS A 37 5.04 29.15 9.32
C LYS A 37 5.67 30.31 10.08
N ALA A 38 4.90 31.02 10.90
CA ALA A 38 5.40 32.14 11.70
C ALA A 38 6.44 31.72 12.75
N ARG A 39 6.54 30.43 13.10
CA ARG A 39 7.42 29.92 14.16
C ARG A 39 8.50 28.96 13.70
N THR A 40 8.47 28.52 12.44
CA THR A 40 9.38 27.51 11.95
C THR A 40 10.33 28.07 10.90
N GLN A 41 11.55 27.55 10.88
CA GLN A 41 12.58 27.92 9.91
C GLN A 41 12.63 26.97 8.71
N VAL A 42 12.05 25.77 8.85
CA VAL A 42 11.95 24.79 7.77
C VAL A 42 10.68 25.02 6.94
N PRO A 43 10.66 24.68 5.66
CA PRO A 43 9.46 24.76 4.82
C PRO A 43 8.25 24.04 5.43
N VAL A 44 7.07 24.60 5.22
CA VAL A 44 5.79 24.11 5.74
C VAL A 44 4.88 23.65 4.61
N THR A 45 4.23 22.51 4.83
CA THR A 45 3.24 21.93 3.93
C THR A 45 2.03 21.38 4.70
N TYR A 46 1.03 20.92 3.96
CA TYR A 46 -0.10 20.14 4.43
C TYR A 46 -0.17 18.85 3.60
N ALA A 47 -0.63 17.75 4.17
CA ALA A 47 -0.75 16.47 3.47
C ALA A 47 -2.22 16.01 3.39
N ASP A 48 -2.68 15.71 2.18
CA ASP A 48 -4.03 15.16 1.92
C ASP A 48 -4.05 14.42 0.57
N VAL A 49 -5.13 13.72 0.30
CA VAL A 49 -5.38 13.10 -1.03
C VAL A 49 -5.57 14.18 -2.10
N TRP A 50 -5.21 13.85 -3.34
CA TRP A 50 -5.15 14.81 -4.44
C TRP A 50 -6.50 15.47 -4.76
N GLU A 51 -7.62 14.77 -4.56
CA GLU A 51 -8.97 15.32 -4.78
C GLU A 51 -9.32 16.40 -3.75
N PHE A 52 -8.90 16.24 -2.50
CA PHE A 52 -9.14 17.25 -1.47
C PHE A 52 -8.24 18.46 -1.66
N TRP A 53 -7.01 18.25 -2.14
CA TRP A 53 -6.14 19.34 -2.56
C TRP A 53 -6.73 20.19 -3.68
N THR A 54 -7.28 19.55 -4.71
CA THR A 54 -7.89 20.28 -5.85
C THR A 54 -9.21 20.96 -5.49
N ARG A 55 -9.99 20.42 -4.55
CA ARG A 55 -11.22 21.05 -4.04
C ARG A 55 -10.97 22.23 -3.10
N HIS A 56 -9.83 22.24 -2.43
CA HIS A 56 -9.45 23.25 -1.43
C HIS A 56 -8.11 23.90 -1.77
N ASP A 57 -7.95 24.27 -3.04
CA ASP A 57 -6.68 24.78 -3.57
C ASP A 57 -6.29 26.15 -2.99
N GLU A 58 -7.21 26.84 -2.31
CA GLU A 58 -6.92 28.07 -1.58
C GLU A 58 -5.86 27.87 -0.47
N LEU A 59 -5.68 26.65 0.04
CA LEU A 59 -4.60 26.34 0.99
C LEU A 59 -3.21 26.40 0.34
N ALA A 60 -3.10 26.28 -0.98
CA ALA A 60 -1.81 26.30 -1.68
C ALA A 60 -1.08 27.64 -1.52
N ALA A 61 -1.82 28.74 -1.29
CA ALA A 61 -1.24 30.04 -0.99
C ALA A 61 -0.51 30.08 0.37
N GLU A 62 -0.91 29.23 1.31
CA GLU A 62 -0.37 29.22 2.66
C GLU A 62 0.87 28.34 2.80
N VAL A 63 1.00 27.29 1.98
CA VAL A 63 2.12 26.33 2.06
C VAL A 63 3.27 26.69 1.12
N ASP A 64 4.48 26.22 1.47
CA ASP A 64 5.69 26.40 0.66
C ASP A 64 5.72 25.40 -0.51
N PHE A 65 5.15 24.22 -0.32
CA PHE A 65 4.94 23.18 -1.33
C PHE A 65 3.71 22.34 -0.98
N VAL A 66 3.16 21.62 -1.95
CA VAL A 66 1.97 20.77 -1.78
C VAL A 66 2.42 19.33 -1.53
N THR A 67 1.81 18.64 -0.56
CA THR A 67 2.06 17.21 -0.31
C THR A 67 0.80 16.41 -0.62
N VAL A 68 0.82 15.62 -1.69
CA VAL A 68 -0.34 14.85 -2.16
C VAL A 68 -0.20 13.36 -1.88
N HIS A 69 -1.23 12.71 -1.38
CA HIS A 69 -1.30 11.26 -1.28
C HIS A 69 -1.92 10.69 -2.56
N ILE A 70 -1.25 9.69 -3.14
CA ILE A 70 -1.70 9.00 -4.36
C ILE A 70 -1.56 7.51 -4.10
N LEU A 71 -2.68 6.89 -3.71
CA LEU A 71 -2.76 5.49 -3.29
C LEU A 71 -3.82 4.79 -4.15
N PRO A 72 -3.47 4.29 -5.35
CA PRO A 72 -4.46 3.80 -6.31
C PRO A 72 -5.34 2.65 -5.80
N PHE A 73 -4.89 1.92 -4.77
CA PHE A 73 -5.68 0.90 -4.07
C PHE A 73 -6.83 1.50 -3.23
N TRP A 74 -6.60 2.66 -2.63
CA TRP A 74 -7.52 3.33 -1.69
C TRP A 74 -8.45 4.35 -2.34
N GLU A 75 -8.17 4.81 -3.55
CA GLU A 75 -9.00 5.78 -4.25
C GLU A 75 -10.44 5.30 -4.46
N ASP A 76 -11.37 6.24 -4.68
CA ASP A 76 -12.80 5.93 -4.83
C ASP A 76 -13.04 4.89 -5.93
N GLU A 77 -12.27 4.97 -7.03
CA GLU A 77 -12.19 3.99 -8.10
C GLU A 77 -10.84 3.24 -8.05
N PRO A 78 -10.80 2.03 -7.46
CA PRO A 78 -9.56 1.28 -7.31
C PRO A 78 -8.95 0.89 -8.65
N VAL A 79 -7.65 1.17 -8.81
CA VAL A 79 -6.93 0.92 -10.07
C VAL A 79 -6.27 -0.46 -10.05
N ASP A 80 -6.31 -1.18 -11.17
CA ASP A 80 -5.56 -2.44 -11.32
C ASP A 80 -4.04 -2.18 -11.38
N ILE A 81 -3.23 -3.16 -10.96
CA ILE A 81 -1.77 -3.05 -10.96
C ILE A 81 -1.20 -2.72 -12.35
N ASP A 82 -1.83 -3.18 -13.43
CA ASP A 82 -1.39 -2.90 -14.81
C ASP A 82 -1.53 -1.42 -15.20
N HIS A 83 -2.36 -0.66 -14.49
CA HIS A 83 -2.64 0.75 -14.78
C HIS A 83 -2.21 1.71 -13.66
N ALA A 84 -1.86 1.18 -12.48
CA ALA A 84 -1.60 1.97 -11.28
C ALA A 84 -0.46 2.99 -11.47
N LEU A 85 0.59 2.64 -12.21
CA LEU A 85 1.73 3.54 -12.48
C LEU A 85 1.37 4.68 -13.41
N THR A 86 0.70 4.38 -14.52
CA THR A 86 0.20 5.40 -15.46
C THR A 86 -0.74 6.36 -14.74
N HIS A 87 -1.62 5.82 -13.89
CA HIS A 87 -2.55 6.61 -13.08
C HIS A 87 -1.84 7.58 -12.13
N VAL A 88 -0.83 7.10 -11.38
CA VAL A 88 -0.02 7.97 -10.50
C VAL A 88 0.68 9.07 -11.29
N ALA A 89 1.25 8.74 -12.45
CA ALA A 89 1.91 9.71 -13.31
C ALA A 89 0.94 10.78 -13.84
N ASP A 90 -0.26 10.37 -14.23
CA ASP A 90 -1.31 11.28 -14.70
C ASP A 90 -1.80 12.20 -13.59
N ILE A 91 -2.08 11.68 -12.39
CA ILE A 91 -2.44 12.52 -11.23
C ILE A 91 -1.29 13.48 -10.92
N ARG A 92 -0.04 12.99 -10.86
CA ARG A 92 1.11 13.84 -10.53
C ARG A 92 1.29 14.98 -11.53
N ARG A 93 1.04 14.73 -12.81
CA ARG A 93 1.03 15.73 -13.88
C ARG A 93 -0.15 16.70 -13.73
N GLN A 94 -1.36 16.21 -13.46
CA GLN A 94 -2.55 17.04 -13.25
C GLN A 94 -2.37 17.99 -12.05
N VAL A 95 -1.90 17.47 -10.91
CA VAL A 95 -1.57 18.26 -9.72
C VAL A 95 -0.51 19.32 -10.05
N GLY A 96 0.54 18.95 -10.80
CA GLY A 96 1.57 19.89 -11.24
C GLY A 96 1.00 21.03 -12.11
N ILE A 97 0.10 20.70 -13.05
CA ILE A 97 -0.57 21.71 -13.88
C ILE A 97 -1.47 22.61 -13.02
N HIS A 98 -2.24 22.03 -12.10
CA HIS A 98 -3.19 22.74 -11.24
C HIS A 98 -2.50 23.78 -10.34
N PHE A 99 -1.39 23.39 -9.70
CA PHE A 99 -0.66 24.26 -8.77
C PHE A 99 0.50 25.04 -9.42
N GLY A 100 0.69 24.89 -10.73
CA GLY A 100 1.66 25.65 -11.52
C GLY A 100 3.11 25.45 -11.05
N THR A 101 3.73 26.52 -10.56
CA THR A 101 5.14 26.50 -10.14
C THR A 101 5.36 26.02 -8.70
N LYS A 102 4.28 25.73 -7.96
CA LYS A 102 4.37 25.22 -6.59
C LYS A 102 5.04 23.83 -6.61
N PRO A 103 6.09 23.58 -5.82
CA PRO A 103 6.66 22.24 -5.72
C PRO A 103 5.64 21.25 -5.17
N VAL A 104 5.74 19.99 -5.60
CA VAL A 104 4.80 18.93 -5.22
C VAL A 104 5.59 17.71 -4.76
N LEU A 105 5.34 17.31 -3.52
CA LEU A 105 5.79 16.07 -2.89
C LEU A 105 4.67 15.03 -2.98
N ILE A 106 4.98 13.82 -3.43
CA ILE A 106 4.07 12.67 -3.24
C ILE A 106 4.25 12.19 -1.79
N GLY A 107 3.32 12.58 -0.92
CA GLY A 107 3.40 12.33 0.52
C GLY A 107 3.26 10.86 0.90
N GLU A 108 2.40 10.13 0.18
CA GLU A 108 2.20 8.71 0.35
C GLU A 108 1.86 8.06 -0.97
N THR A 109 2.51 6.94 -1.24
CA THR A 109 2.19 6.05 -2.36
C THR A 109 2.72 4.65 -2.09
N GLY A 110 2.07 3.62 -2.63
CA GLY A 110 2.43 2.24 -2.32
C GLY A 110 1.40 1.23 -2.79
N TRP A 111 1.62 -0.03 -2.42
CA TRP A 111 0.71 -1.13 -2.72
C TRP A 111 0.75 -2.19 -1.62
N PRO A 112 -0.39 -2.77 -1.18
CA PRO A 112 -0.39 -3.80 -0.15
C PRO A 112 0.03 -5.17 -0.70
N SER A 113 0.84 -5.91 0.04
CA SER A 113 1.29 -7.25 -0.36
C SER A 113 0.27 -8.36 -0.12
N ALA A 114 -0.73 -8.10 0.71
CA ALA A 114 -1.71 -9.10 1.14
C ALA A 114 -2.99 -8.43 1.65
N GLY A 115 -4.06 -9.22 1.75
CA GLY A 115 -5.37 -8.81 2.21
C GLY A 115 -6.44 -9.03 1.16
N ARG A 116 -7.65 -8.52 1.40
CA ARG A 116 -8.78 -8.69 0.50
C ARG A 116 -8.65 -7.76 -0.71
N GLN A 117 -8.85 -8.32 -1.90
CA GLN A 117 -9.01 -7.58 -3.15
C GLN A 117 -10.16 -6.58 -3.05
N ARG A 118 -9.95 -5.38 -3.58
CA ARG A 118 -10.98 -4.36 -3.76
C ARG A 118 -11.19 -4.16 -5.26
N GLU A 119 -12.30 -4.67 -5.78
CA GLU A 119 -12.63 -4.63 -7.21
C GLU A 119 -11.47 -5.17 -8.07
N GLN A 120 -10.83 -4.35 -8.89
CA GLN A 120 -9.72 -4.77 -9.75
C GLN A 120 -8.37 -4.77 -9.00
N SER A 121 -8.24 -3.96 -7.93
CA SER A 121 -6.99 -3.82 -7.17
C SER A 121 -6.71 -5.07 -6.33
N ARG A 122 -5.72 -5.84 -6.76
CA ARG A 122 -5.29 -7.11 -6.14
C ARG A 122 -4.03 -6.93 -5.29
N PRO A 123 -4.13 -7.03 -3.96
CA PRO A 123 -2.97 -7.14 -3.08
C PRO A 123 -2.23 -8.44 -3.37
N SER A 124 -0.91 -8.35 -3.56
CA SER A 124 -0.05 -9.52 -3.73
C SER A 124 1.40 -9.13 -3.55
N LEU A 125 2.28 -10.08 -3.21
CA LEU A 125 3.70 -9.80 -3.03
C LEU A 125 4.33 -9.35 -4.36
N VAL A 126 3.97 -10.01 -5.46
CA VAL A 126 4.43 -9.69 -6.82
C VAL A 126 3.94 -8.31 -7.25
N ASN A 127 2.67 -7.98 -6.99
CA ASN A 127 2.11 -6.67 -7.34
C ASN A 127 2.75 -5.55 -6.52
N GLN A 128 2.99 -5.76 -5.22
CA GLN A 128 3.73 -4.80 -4.41
C GLN A 128 5.15 -4.58 -4.95
N ALA A 129 5.88 -5.67 -5.23
CA ALA A 129 7.23 -5.57 -5.79
C ALA A 129 7.25 -4.83 -7.13
N ARG A 130 6.30 -5.14 -8.02
CA ARG A 130 6.14 -4.47 -9.32
C ARG A 130 5.91 -2.97 -9.14
N TYR A 131 4.88 -2.61 -8.36
CA TYR A 131 4.53 -1.22 -8.12
C TYR A 131 5.70 -0.40 -7.60
N ILE A 132 6.36 -0.89 -6.54
CA ILE A 132 7.47 -0.18 -5.88
C ILE A 132 8.66 0.02 -6.83
N ARG A 133 9.06 -1.02 -7.57
CA ARG A 133 10.20 -0.95 -8.47
C ARG A 133 9.93 -0.01 -9.66
N GLU A 134 8.77 -0.15 -10.29
CA GLU A 134 8.37 0.71 -11.40
C GLU A 134 8.23 2.17 -10.95
N PHE A 135 7.64 2.40 -9.77
CA PHE A 135 7.42 3.75 -9.25
C PHE A 135 8.73 4.44 -8.92
N VAL A 136 9.64 3.78 -8.21
CA VAL A 136 10.97 4.35 -7.87
C VAL A 136 11.74 4.69 -9.15
N HIS A 137 11.68 3.82 -10.16
CA HIS A 137 12.34 4.07 -11.44
C HIS A 137 11.78 5.32 -12.12
N GLN A 138 10.46 5.42 -12.25
CA GLN A 138 9.80 6.56 -12.87
C GLN A 138 10.02 7.86 -12.07
N ALA A 139 9.86 7.81 -10.75
CA ALA A 139 10.07 8.96 -9.88
C ALA A 139 11.49 9.53 -10.00
N HIS A 140 12.51 8.67 -10.14
CA HIS A 140 13.88 9.13 -10.36
C HIS A 140 14.10 9.70 -11.77
N GLN A 141 13.47 9.13 -12.80
CA GLN A 141 13.54 9.67 -14.16
C GLN A 141 12.92 11.06 -14.27
N GLU A 142 11.79 11.26 -13.59
CA GLU A 142 11.01 12.50 -13.64
C GLU A 142 11.41 13.50 -12.54
N GLY A 143 12.32 13.13 -11.64
CA GLY A 143 12.79 13.97 -10.54
C GLY A 143 11.72 14.29 -9.49
N TRP A 144 10.80 13.35 -9.23
CA TRP A 144 9.76 13.53 -8.21
C TRP A 144 10.32 13.36 -6.80
N ASP A 145 9.96 14.27 -5.89
CA ASP A 145 10.07 14.03 -4.45
C ASP A 145 8.90 13.13 -4.00
N TYR A 146 9.17 12.09 -3.20
CA TYR A 146 8.16 11.14 -2.74
C TYR A 146 8.48 10.49 -1.40
N ASN A 147 7.46 9.93 -0.74
CA ASN A 147 7.61 8.91 0.30
C ASN A 147 6.79 7.65 -0.07
N ILE A 148 7.37 6.48 0.18
CA ILE A 148 6.70 5.20 0.03
C ILE A 148 6.05 4.82 1.36
N ILE A 149 4.77 4.48 1.33
CA ILE A 149 4.07 3.87 2.46
C ILE A 149 4.15 2.33 2.31
N GLU A 150 4.88 1.61 3.16
CA GLU A 150 5.70 2.07 4.27
C GLU A 150 6.94 1.20 4.51
N ALA A 151 7.80 1.60 5.44
CA ALA A 151 9.01 0.85 5.73
C ALA A 151 8.72 -0.57 6.26
N ILE A 152 7.84 -0.69 7.26
CA ILE A 152 7.61 -1.92 8.02
C ILE A 152 6.11 -2.20 8.09
N ASP A 153 5.71 -3.45 7.88
CA ASP A 153 4.32 -3.88 8.05
C ASP A 153 3.81 -3.51 9.46
N GLN A 154 2.58 -3.00 9.55
CA GLN A 154 1.98 -2.55 10.81
C GLN A 154 0.72 -3.36 11.16
N PRO A 155 0.82 -4.56 11.77
CA PRO A 155 -0.30 -5.47 11.96
C PRO A 155 -1.50 -4.90 12.74
N TRP A 156 -1.26 -3.87 13.57
CA TRP A 156 -2.28 -3.20 14.37
C TRP A 156 -3.27 -2.40 13.51
N LYS A 157 -2.84 -1.90 12.33
CA LYS A 157 -3.69 -1.15 11.38
C LYS A 157 -4.84 -1.97 10.82
N ARG A 158 -4.73 -3.30 10.84
CA ARG A 158 -5.82 -4.19 10.35
C ARG A 158 -7.15 -3.99 11.07
N ARG A 159 -7.11 -3.48 12.31
CA ARG A 159 -8.32 -3.17 13.08
C ARG A 159 -9.03 -1.89 12.59
N LEU A 160 -8.31 -0.97 11.95
CA LEU A 160 -8.78 0.34 11.54
C LEU A 160 -9.00 0.42 10.02
N GLU A 161 -8.09 -0.16 9.25
CA GLU A 161 -8.01 -0.08 7.79
C GLU A 161 -8.40 -1.41 7.10
N GLY A 162 -8.90 -2.38 7.87
CA GLY A 162 -9.30 -3.68 7.35
C GLY A 162 -8.13 -4.57 6.92
N THR A 163 -8.42 -5.58 6.07
CA THR A 163 -7.49 -6.71 5.86
C THR A 163 -6.14 -6.34 5.26
N VAL A 164 -6.04 -5.23 4.52
CA VAL A 164 -4.80 -4.80 3.84
C VAL A 164 -3.93 -3.87 4.70
N GLY A 165 -4.51 -3.20 5.71
CA GLY A 165 -3.82 -2.13 6.44
C GLY A 165 -2.52 -2.55 7.12
N GLY A 166 -2.38 -3.84 7.42
CA GLY A 166 -1.15 -4.38 8.03
C GLY A 166 -0.07 -4.84 7.05
N HIS A 167 -0.22 -4.61 5.74
CA HIS A 167 0.59 -5.26 4.70
C HIS A 167 1.24 -4.31 3.68
N TRP A 168 1.40 -3.03 4.03
CA TRP A 168 2.00 -2.00 3.18
C TRP A 168 3.52 -1.90 3.30
N GLY A 169 4.10 -2.53 4.31
CA GLY A 169 5.54 -2.53 4.56
C GLY A 169 6.34 -3.14 3.42
N LEU A 170 7.56 -2.64 3.22
CA LEU A 170 8.62 -3.30 2.46
C LEU A 170 9.32 -4.38 3.29
N LEU A 171 9.32 -4.21 4.62
CA LEU A 171 9.87 -5.12 5.61
C LEU A 171 8.75 -5.77 6.43
N GLU A 172 8.98 -7.02 6.84
CA GLU A 172 8.07 -7.70 7.77
C GLU A 172 8.17 -7.11 9.19
N ALA A 173 7.03 -7.01 9.87
CA ALA A 173 6.93 -6.41 11.20
C ALA A 173 7.81 -7.07 12.28
N GLY A 174 7.93 -8.40 12.25
CA GLY A 174 8.60 -9.17 13.29
C GLY A 174 10.09 -9.41 13.05
N SER A 175 10.47 -9.62 11.79
CA SER A 175 11.83 -10.02 11.41
C SER A 175 12.65 -8.87 10.82
N LEU A 176 11.99 -7.81 10.34
CA LEU A 176 12.56 -6.76 9.50
C LEU A 176 13.24 -7.28 8.22
N HIS A 177 12.96 -8.53 7.84
CA HIS A 177 13.42 -9.04 6.55
C HIS A 177 12.66 -8.35 5.42
N PRO A 178 13.35 -8.00 4.32
CA PRO A 178 12.69 -7.52 3.12
C PRO A 178 11.73 -8.58 2.58
N LYS A 179 10.52 -8.15 2.23
CA LYS A 179 9.49 -9.05 1.67
C LYS A 179 9.83 -9.51 0.25
N PHE A 180 10.61 -8.73 -0.48
CA PHE A 180 11.15 -9.06 -1.79
C PHE A 180 12.49 -8.36 -2.02
N ALA A 181 13.31 -8.91 -2.91
CA ALA A 181 14.50 -8.23 -3.41
C ALA A 181 14.10 -7.01 -4.27
N LEU A 182 14.94 -5.98 -4.40
CA LEU A 182 14.65 -4.83 -5.27
C LEU A 182 14.91 -5.10 -6.77
N ALA A 183 15.54 -6.23 -7.11
CA ALA A 183 15.77 -6.67 -8.47
C ALA A 183 15.59 -8.19 -8.60
N GLY A 184 15.41 -8.68 -9.82
CA GLY A 184 15.20 -10.11 -10.11
C GLY A 184 13.75 -10.57 -9.95
N ALA A 185 13.50 -11.87 -10.20
CA ALA A 185 12.17 -12.46 -10.13
C ALA A 185 11.61 -12.45 -8.70
N VAL A 186 10.29 -12.22 -8.58
CA VAL A 186 9.54 -12.30 -7.32
C VAL A 186 8.43 -13.31 -7.51
N VAL A 187 8.21 -14.17 -6.52
CA VAL A 187 7.19 -15.21 -6.54
C VAL A 187 6.33 -15.11 -5.29
N GLU A 188 5.03 -15.41 -5.38
CA GLU A 188 4.12 -15.38 -4.23
C GLU A 188 4.44 -16.44 -3.17
N ARG A 189 5.10 -17.53 -3.58
CA ARG A 189 5.53 -18.61 -2.69
C ARG A 189 6.90 -19.09 -3.10
N GLU A 190 7.84 -19.03 -2.16
CA GLU A 190 9.21 -19.52 -2.37
C GLU A 190 9.31 -21.05 -2.32
N SER A 191 8.35 -21.73 -1.68
CA SER A 191 8.40 -23.18 -1.49
C SER A 191 7.05 -23.88 -1.69
N LEU A 192 7.11 -25.07 -2.30
CA LEU A 192 5.98 -25.98 -2.44
C LEU A 192 5.91 -27.04 -1.33
N PHE A 193 6.87 -27.09 -0.39
CA PHE A 193 6.89 -28.12 0.66
C PHE A 193 5.63 -28.09 1.54
N GLY A 194 5.14 -26.90 1.90
CA GLY A 194 3.90 -26.75 2.69
C GLY A 194 2.68 -27.33 1.96
N PRO A 195 2.36 -26.86 0.75
CA PRO A 195 1.28 -27.42 -0.07
C PRO A 195 1.40 -28.93 -0.30
N ILE A 196 2.60 -29.42 -0.66
CA ILE A 196 2.84 -30.85 -0.89
C ILE A 196 2.64 -31.64 0.40
N GLY A 197 3.21 -31.19 1.52
CA GLY A 197 3.05 -31.84 2.83
C GLY A 197 1.60 -31.88 3.28
N GLY A 198 0.86 -30.79 3.11
CA GLY A 198 -0.58 -30.72 3.38
C GLY A 198 -1.39 -31.68 2.51
N ALA A 199 -1.06 -31.76 1.22
CA ALA A 199 -1.71 -32.68 0.28
C ALA A 199 -1.43 -34.15 0.63
N LEU A 200 -0.19 -34.50 0.98
CA LEU A 200 0.19 -35.84 1.44
C LEU A 200 -0.52 -36.22 2.75
N LEU A 201 -0.56 -35.31 3.72
CA LEU A 201 -1.27 -35.54 4.98
C LEU A 201 -2.78 -35.69 4.76
N GLY A 202 -3.38 -34.83 3.92
CA GLY A 202 -4.78 -34.93 3.53
C GLY A 202 -5.09 -36.26 2.84
N GLY A 203 -4.21 -36.71 1.94
CA GLY A 203 -4.30 -38.02 1.28
C GLY A 203 -4.20 -39.18 2.28
N LEU A 204 -3.29 -39.13 3.25
CA LEU A 204 -3.17 -40.13 4.30
C LEU A 204 -4.43 -40.20 5.18
N ILE A 205 -4.98 -39.06 5.57
CA ILE A 205 -6.24 -38.97 6.34
C ILE A 205 -7.40 -39.56 5.52
N ALA A 206 -7.50 -39.22 4.23
CA ALA A 206 -8.51 -39.75 3.33
C ALA A 206 -8.41 -41.28 3.21
N CYS A 207 -7.20 -41.82 3.06
CA CYS A 207 -6.93 -43.27 3.01
C CYS A 207 -7.30 -43.98 4.32
N LEU A 208 -6.95 -43.41 5.48
CA LEU A 208 -7.29 -43.97 6.79
C LEU A 208 -8.81 -43.99 7.03
N LEU A 209 -9.52 -42.93 6.66
CA LEU A 209 -10.99 -42.86 6.73
C LEU A 209 -11.65 -43.89 5.79
N ALA A 210 -11.09 -44.08 4.59
CA ALA A 210 -11.56 -45.10 3.65
C ALA A 210 -11.33 -46.53 4.19
N ALA A 211 -10.20 -46.80 4.82
CA ALA A 211 -9.86 -48.11 5.38
C ALA A 211 -10.73 -48.48 6.60
N THR A 212 -11.04 -47.51 7.47
CA THR A 212 -11.74 -47.72 8.74
C THR A 212 -13.27 -47.60 8.64
N GLY A 213 -13.80 -46.86 7.66
CA GLY A 213 -15.23 -46.67 7.44
C GLY A 213 -15.93 -47.89 6.84
N ARG A 214 -16.39 -48.84 7.67
CA ARG A 214 -17.18 -50.02 7.24
C ARG A 214 -18.63 -49.70 6.80
N ARG A 215 -19.11 -48.44 6.87
CA ARG A 215 -20.56 -48.15 6.76
C ARG A 215 -21.00 -47.07 5.75
N THR A 216 -20.11 -46.39 5.03
CA THR A 216 -20.51 -45.28 4.13
C THR A 216 -19.80 -45.35 2.78
N ARG A 217 -20.45 -46.04 1.83
CA ARG A 217 -19.98 -46.19 0.44
C ARG A 217 -19.66 -44.83 -0.23
N CYS A 218 -20.42 -43.77 0.09
CA CYS A 218 -20.18 -42.41 -0.40
C CYS A 218 -18.85 -41.80 0.09
N LEU A 219 -18.49 -41.97 1.36
CA LEU A 219 -17.27 -41.38 1.93
C LEU A 219 -16.00 -42.00 1.32
N ARG A 220 -16.05 -43.30 0.97
CA ARG A 220 -14.96 -43.99 0.26
C ARG A 220 -14.77 -43.46 -1.16
N VAL A 221 -15.86 -43.20 -1.89
CA VAL A 221 -15.80 -42.67 -3.26
C VAL A 221 -15.26 -41.23 -3.25
N SER A 222 -15.71 -40.39 -2.32
CA SER A 222 -15.22 -39.01 -2.17
C SER A 222 -13.75 -38.93 -1.74
N ALA A 223 -13.29 -39.87 -0.90
CA ALA A 223 -11.87 -39.96 -0.52
C ALA A 223 -10.97 -40.40 -1.68
N LEU A 224 -11.42 -41.36 -2.49
CA LEU A 224 -10.68 -41.84 -3.67
C LEU A 224 -10.58 -40.77 -4.77
N THR A 225 -11.64 -39.98 -5.00
CA THR A 225 -11.58 -38.85 -5.94
C THR A 225 -10.70 -37.71 -5.43
N ALA A 226 -10.66 -37.44 -4.12
CA ALA A 226 -9.74 -36.47 -3.54
C ALA A 226 -8.26 -36.89 -3.71
N CYS A 227 -7.93 -38.17 -3.52
CA CYS A 227 -6.58 -38.69 -3.78
C CYS A 227 -6.20 -38.64 -5.28
N GLY A 228 -7.15 -38.90 -6.19
CA GLY A 228 -6.93 -38.80 -7.64
C GLY A 228 -6.66 -37.37 -8.12
N ALA A 229 -7.34 -36.37 -7.52
CA ALA A 229 -7.13 -34.96 -7.85
C ALA A 229 -5.76 -34.42 -7.38
N VAL A 230 -5.22 -34.96 -6.28
CA VAL A 230 -3.88 -34.59 -5.78
C VAL A 230 -2.76 -35.20 -6.64
N GLY A 231 -2.99 -36.36 -7.25
CA GLY A 231 -2.01 -36.99 -8.15
C GLY A 231 -1.94 -36.39 -9.57
N GLY A 232 -2.92 -35.57 -9.97
CA GLY A 232 -3.01 -35.00 -11.33
C GLY A 232 -2.50 -33.57 -11.48
N VAL A 233 -1.89 -32.98 -10.44
CA VAL A 233 -1.41 -31.59 -10.42
C VAL A 233 0.10 -31.49 -10.12
N ILE A 234 0.84 -32.60 -10.21
CA ILE A 234 2.30 -32.60 -10.39
C ILE A 234 2.58 -32.77 -11.88
#